data_AF-A0A8T4FF22-F1
#
_entry.id   AF-A0A8T4FF22-F1
#
_cell.length_a   1.000
_cell.length_b   1.000
_cell.length_c   1.000
_cell.angle_alpha   90.00
_cell.angle_beta   90.00
_cell.angle_gamma   90.00
#
_symmetry.space_group_name_H-M   'P 1'
#
loop_
_entity.id
_entity.type
_entity.pdbx_description
1 polymer ?
#
loop_
_entity_poly.entity_id
_entity_poly.type
_entity_poly.pdbx_seq_one_letter_code
_entity_poly.pdbx_strand_id
1 'polypeptide(L)'
;MTDEIANLSVELNKLAETPAPPMNLDVAAARGRGRRRLRHRRIAVACGTAAVALAVGLTVSPILRLFEGSQATTPAVTLSDGPNPLIAHASFGWLPDWIVGVGYQAGPHGDQVLARGTGDLEPRIILSLYPSEPDLEDFADGGEQIAVSAGPVNGRSAYWLTHNAADPLNDGDSWLRWQTPDGQWAELHAYYLGLDEPESTLVLLHVAAGVRIDEQPVALPIHISDLPSDFRIREASLWRPQLEGTGAWELQLFYSVGGSQVLIDVSPQGTKREPPKASCTRANGLDLCVQDAGGHPPPLVAIGGPEALLGRITSLGPDEHHWTTRVIG
;
A
#
# COMPACT_ATOMS: atom_id res chain seq x y z
N MET A 1 -13.32 -38.99 -19.21
CA MET A 1 -12.68 -37.68 -19.51
C MET A 1 -13.62 -36.68 -20.16
N THR A 2 -14.10 -36.86 -21.41
CA THR A 2 -15.12 -35.96 -22.01
C THR A 2 -16.36 -35.83 -21.12
N ASP A 3 -16.83 -36.97 -20.63
CA ASP A 3 -18.11 -37.07 -19.92
C ASP A 3 -18.00 -36.53 -18.48
N GLU A 4 -16.80 -36.55 -17.89
CA GLU A 4 -16.50 -35.87 -16.62
C GLU A 4 -16.56 -34.36 -16.77
N ILE A 5 -15.97 -33.80 -17.84
CA ILE A 5 -16.01 -32.34 -18.10
C ILE A 5 -17.45 -31.89 -18.36
N ALA A 6 -18.24 -32.69 -19.08
CA ALA A 6 -19.66 -32.43 -19.29
C ALA A 6 -20.44 -32.46 -17.97
N ASN A 7 -20.21 -33.46 -17.12
CA ASN A 7 -20.90 -33.58 -15.83
C ASN A 7 -20.50 -32.45 -14.86
N LEU A 8 -19.22 -32.09 -14.78
CA LEU A 8 -18.73 -30.97 -13.97
C LEU A 8 -19.35 -29.63 -14.41
N SER A 9 -19.52 -29.42 -15.72
CA SER A 9 -20.18 -28.23 -16.26
C SER A 9 -21.65 -28.13 -15.82
N VAL A 10 -22.36 -29.27 -15.78
CA VAL A 10 -23.75 -29.33 -15.31
C VAL A 10 -23.85 -29.07 -13.80
N GLU A 11 -22.96 -29.64 -12.98
CA GLU A 11 -22.97 -29.39 -11.53
C GLU A 11 -22.59 -27.95 -11.17
N LEU A 12 -21.63 -27.34 -11.88
CA LEU A 12 -21.26 -25.94 -11.70
C LEU A 12 -22.41 -24.99 -12.11
N ASN A 13 -23.08 -25.25 -13.23
CA ASN A 13 -24.23 -24.44 -13.63
C ASN A 13 -25.41 -24.58 -12.64
N LYS A 14 -25.64 -25.79 -12.12
CA LYS A 14 -26.65 -26.04 -11.07
C LYS A 14 -26.33 -25.35 -9.74
N LEU A 15 -25.04 -25.20 -9.39
CA LEU A 15 -24.61 -24.39 -8.25
C LEU A 15 -24.83 -22.88 -8.49
N ALA A 16 -24.60 -22.39 -9.72
CA ALA A 16 -24.84 -20.99 -10.08
C ALA A 16 -26.34 -20.63 -10.13
N GLU A 17 -27.20 -21.54 -10.57
CA GLU A 17 -28.67 -21.39 -10.58
C GLU A 17 -29.32 -21.59 -9.20
N THR A 18 -28.59 -22.14 -8.22
CA THR A 18 -29.08 -22.23 -6.83
C THR A 18 -29.02 -20.85 -6.19
N PRO A 19 -30.15 -20.25 -5.76
CA PRO A 19 -30.14 -18.92 -5.14
C PRO A 19 -29.28 -18.95 -3.88
N ALA A 20 -28.36 -18.00 -3.76
CA ALA A 20 -27.36 -17.97 -2.70
C ALA A 20 -28.04 -18.09 -1.31
N PRO A 21 -27.58 -19.01 -0.44
CA PRO A 21 -28.20 -19.19 0.86
C PRO A 21 -28.13 -17.88 1.65
N PRO A 22 -29.20 -17.49 2.38
CA PRO A 22 -29.29 -16.18 3.00
C PRO A 22 -28.13 -15.98 3.97
N MET A 23 -27.24 -15.04 3.63
CA MET A 23 -26.06 -14.73 4.43
C MET A 23 -26.50 -14.04 5.73
N ASN A 24 -26.79 -14.85 6.74
CA ASN A 24 -27.00 -14.42 8.13
C ASN A 24 -25.68 -13.99 8.79
N LEU A 25 -24.90 -13.16 8.09
CA LEU A 25 -23.72 -12.50 8.62
C LEU A 25 -24.20 -11.33 9.49
N ASP A 26 -24.39 -11.61 10.77
CA ASP A 26 -24.67 -10.56 11.76
C ASP A 26 -23.45 -9.64 11.92
N VAL A 27 -23.45 -8.56 11.13
CA VAL A 27 -22.43 -7.50 11.13
C VAL A 27 -22.37 -6.80 12.50
N ALA A 28 -23.48 -6.73 13.24
CA ALA A 28 -23.50 -6.16 14.58
C ALA A 28 -22.83 -7.08 15.60
N ALA A 29 -23.04 -8.40 15.53
CA ALA A 29 -22.29 -9.38 16.33
C ALA A 29 -20.82 -9.54 15.87
N ALA A 30 -20.50 -9.25 14.61
CA ALA A 30 -19.11 -9.19 14.12
C ALA A 30 -18.38 -7.96 14.69
N ARG A 31 -18.92 -6.75 14.47
CA ARG A 31 -18.42 -5.50 15.08
C ARG A 31 -18.41 -5.58 16.61
N GLY A 32 -19.42 -6.23 17.22
CA GLY A 32 -19.52 -6.49 18.64
C GLY A 32 -18.40 -7.40 19.17
N ARG A 33 -18.08 -8.51 18.49
CA ARG A 33 -16.94 -9.37 18.82
C ARG A 33 -15.60 -8.63 18.68
N GLY A 34 -15.42 -7.84 17.62
CA GLY A 34 -14.24 -6.98 17.42
C GLY A 34 -14.06 -5.98 18.56
N ARG A 35 -15.08 -5.15 18.82
CA ARG A 35 -15.10 -4.19 19.94
C ARG A 35 -14.92 -4.85 21.30
N ARG A 36 -15.43 -6.07 21.51
CA ARG A 36 -15.23 -6.83 22.76
C ARG A 36 -13.79 -7.33 22.90
N ARG A 37 -13.15 -7.81 21.82
CA ARG A 37 -11.73 -8.22 21.80
C ARG A 37 -10.80 -7.03 22.05
N LEU A 38 -11.08 -5.88 21.42
CA LEU A 38 -10.37 -4.62 21.66
C LEU A 38 -10.56 -4.13 23.10
N ARG A 39 -11.78 -4.16 23.65
CA ARG A 39 -12.03 -3.84 25.07
C ARG A 39 -11.31 -4.78 26.02
N HIS A 40 -11.25 -6.09 25.75
CA HIS A 40 -10.47 -7.01 26.59
C HIS A 40 -8.95 -6.74 26.51
N ARG A 41 -8.40 -6.35 25.35
CA ARG A 41 -7.01 -5.83 25.26
C ARG A 41 -6.83 -4.53 26.05
N ARG A 42 -7.68 -3.51 25.86
CA ARG A 42 -7.62 -2.23 26.61
C ARG A 42 -7.79 -2.45 28.14
N ILE A 43 -8.65 -3.37 28.59
CA ILE A 43 -8.86 -3.70 30.02
C ILE A 43 -7.66 -4.43 30.65
N ALA A 44 -6.91 -5.24 29.89
CA ALA A 44 -5.70 -5.90 30.39
C ALA A 44 -4.56 -4.90 30.70
N VAL A 45 -4.58 -3.71 30.08
CA VAL A 45 -3.72 -2.57 30.41
C VAL A 45 -4.37 -1.71 31.52
N ALA A 46 -5.68 -1.46 31.42
CA ALA A 46 -6.43 -0.59 32.33
C ALA A 46 -7.00 -1.32 33.56
N CYS A 47 -6.13 -1.94 34.38
CA CYS A 47 -6.45 -2.26 35.78
C CYS A 47 -6.32 -1.05 36.72
N GLY A 48 -6.34 0.18 36.17
CA GLY A 48 -6.40 1.44 36.91
C GLY A 48 -7.66 2.25 36.53
N THR A 49 -8.38 2.73 37.54
CA THR A 49 -9.47 3.73 37.49
C THR A 49 -10.68 3.49 36.56
N ALA A 50 -11.79 3.12 37.18
CA ALA A 50 -13.18 3.31 36.72
C ALA A 50 -13.60 4.81 36.77
N ALA A 51 -14.74 5.28 36.21
CA ALA A 51 -15.70 4.81 35.20
C ALA A 51 -16.76 5.94 34.95
N VAL A 52 -17.57 5.84 33.88
CA VAL A 52 -18.82 6.60 33.47
C VAL A 52 -18.82 6.60 31.92
N ALA A 53 -19.81 6.08 31.14
CA ALA A 53 -21.25 6.37 30.99
C ALA A 53 -21.52 7.72 30.26
N LEU A 54 -22.45 7.88 29.29
CA LEU A 54 -23.52 7.02 28.72
C LEU A 54 -23.98 7.57 27.34
N ALA A 55 -24.47 6.71 26.41
CA ALA A 55 -25.32 6.94 25.19
C ALA A 55 -25.02 8.13 24.23
N VAL A 56 -25.00 7.98 22.89
CA VAL A 56 -26.10 7.83 21.89
C VAL A 56 -25.42 7.46 20.51
N GLY A 57 -26.00 7.04 19.37
CA GLY A 57 -27.38 6.90 18.86
C GLY A 57 -27.50 6.01 17.59
N LEU A 58 -28.19 6.48 16.53
CA LEU A 58 -28.53 5.70 15.30
C LEU A 58 -28.68 6.57 14.02
N THR A 59 -28.11 6.15 12.87
CA THR A 59 -28.65 6.44 11.52
C THR A 59 -28.18 5.47 10.41
N VAL A 60 -29.15 4.96 9.64
CA VAL A 60 -29.23 4.59 8.19
C VAL A 60 -27.95 4.32 7.34
N SER A 61 -27.83 3.06 6.88
CA SER A 61 -27.76 2.52 5.48
C SER A 61 -27.03 3.23 4.30
N PRO A 62 -26.68 2.47 3.22
CA PRO A 62 -25.40 2.66 2.51
C PRO A 62 -25.47 3.43 1.18
N ILE A 63 -24.31 3.97 0.77
CA ILE A 63 -24.04 4.46 -0.58
C ILE A 63 -22.71 3.89 -1.07
N LEU A 64 -22.77 3.05 -2.11
CA LEU A 64 -21.61 2.73 -2.94
C LEU A 64 -21.46 3.85 -3.97
N ARG A 65 -20.60 4.84 -3.68
CA ARG A 65 -20.22 5.88 -4.65
C ARG A 65 -18.88 5.54 -5.27
N LEU A 66 -18.86 5.53 -6.60
CA LEU A 66 -17.64 5.60 -7.38
C LEU A 66 -17.04 7.00 -7.13
N PHE A 67 -15.80 7.06 -6.64
CA PHE A 67 -15.08 8.32 -6.45
C PHE A 67 -14.53 8.79 -7.80
N GLU A 68 -15.34 9.56 -8.53
CA GLU A 68 -14.96 10.21 -9.78
C GLU A 68 -14.83 11.72 -9.53
N GLY A 69 -13.68 12.12 -8.97
CA GLY A 69 -13.44 13.46 -8.44
C GLY A 69 -11.98 13.73 -8.09
N SER A 70 -11.05 13.32 -8.96
CA SER A 70 -9.61 13.47 -8.69
C SER A 70 -9.18 14.93 -8.70
N GLN A 71 -8.81 15.48 -7.53
CA GLN A 71 -7.86 16.58 -7.48
C GLN A 71 -6.51 16.15 -8.10
N ALA A 72 -5.71 17.11 -8.57
CA ALA A 72 -4.42 16.85 -9.20
C ALA A 72 -3.32 16.64 -8.15
N THR A 73 -3.28 15.45 -7.55
CA THR A 73 -2.19 15.01 -6.67
C THR A 73 -0.84 15.10 -7.38
N THR A 74 0.20 15.54 -6.68
CA THR A 74 1.58 15.55 -7.21
C THR A 74 2.34 14.40 -6.56
N PRO A 75 2.59 13.32 -7.31
CA PRO A 75 3.00 12.04 -6.75
C PRO A 75 4.28 12.10 -5.90
N ALA A 76 4.26 11.50 -4.70
CA ALA A 76 5.47 11.35 -3.88
C ALA A 76 6.43 10.28 -4.42
N VAL A 77 5.97 9.43 -5.35
CA VAL A 77 6.77 8.50 -6.15
C VAL A 77 6.11 8.34 -7.52
N THR A 78 6.79 8.64 -8.63
CA THR A 78 6.24 8.47 -9.98
C THR A 78 6.71 7.21 -10.68
N LEU A 79 5.84 6.68 -11.55
CA LEU A 79 6.24 5.85 -12.67
C LEU A 79 7.00 6.64 -13.74
N SER A 80 7.92 5.98 -14.45
CA SER A 80 8.64 6.57 -15.58
C SER A 80 8.84 5.56 -16.71
N ASP A 81 8.69 6.01 -17.96
CA ASP A 81 9.05 5.26 -19.18
C ASP A 81 10.58 5.25 -19.43
N GLY A 82 11.38 5.84 -18.53
CA GLY A 82 12.84 5.85 -18.59
C GLY A 82 13.49 4.55 -18.11
N PRO A 83 14.83 4.52 -17.99
CA PRO A 83 15.57 3.33 -17.53
C PRO A 83 15.27 2.90 -16.09
N ASN A 84 14.57 3.73 -15.30
CA ASN A 84 14.07 3.36 -13.99
C ASN A 84 12.53 3.48 -13.97
N PRO A 85 11.77 2.42 -13.64
CA PRO A 85 10.32 2.49 -13.53
C PRO A 85 9.81 3.28 -12.32
N LEU A 86 10.63 3.61 -11.32
CA LEU A 86 10.20 4.09 -10.01
C LEU A 86 11.11 5.23 -9.50
N ILE A 87 10.59 6.46 -9.49
CA ILE A 87 11.30 7.67 -9.04
C ILE A 87 10.60 8.23 -7.81
N ALA A 88 11.26 8.28 -6.65
CA ALA A 88 10.75 8.96 -5.47
C ALA A 88 10.93 10.49 -5.61
N HIS A 89 9.97 11.26 -5.10
CA HIS A 89 9.99 12.74 -5.01
C HIS A 89 10.17 13.23 -3.56
N ALA A 90 10.00 12.33 -2.59
CA ALA A 90 10.29 12.58 -1.19
C ALA A 90 10.97 11.37 -0.54
N SER A 91 11.59 11.61 0.61
CA SER A 91 12.19 10.55 1.41
C SER A 91 12.22 10.91 2.90
N PHE A 92 12.05 9.92 3.77
CA PHE A 92 12.24 10.12 5.21
C PHE A 92 13.74 10.31 5.52
N GLY A 93 14.09 11.35 6.28
CA GLY A 93 15.44 11.58 6.82
C GLY A 93 15.62 11.11 8.26
N TRP A 94 14.53 10.96 9.03
CA TRP A 94 14.50 10.30 10.33
C TRP A 94 13.21 9.48 10.49
N LEU A 95 13.33 8.32 11.12
CA LEU A 95 12.24 7.42 11.47
C LEU A 95 12.52 6.79 12.86
N PRO A 96 11.48 6.41 13.62
CA PRO A 96 11.62 5.65 14.87
C PRO A 96 12.32 4.29 14.68
N ASP A 97 12.95 3.79 15.75
CA ASP A 97 13.68 2.52 15.76
C ASP A 97 12.81 1.27 15.58
N TRP A 98 11.50 1.38 15.85
CA TRP A 98 10.52 0.34 15.55
C TRP A 98 10.12 0.24 14.07
N ILE A 99 10.55 1.18 13.21
CA ILE A 99 10.48 1.01 11.75
C ILE A 99 11.61 0.09 11.29
N VAL A 100 11.26 -0.94 10.52
CA VAL A 100 12.23 -1.91 9.96
C VAL A 100 12.41 -1.79 8.44
N GLY A 101 11.60 -0.98 7.76
CA GLY A 101 11.70 -0.79 6.31
C GLY A 101 10.92 0.42 5.79
N VAL A 102 11.33 0.89 4.61
CA VAL A 102 10.67 1.97 3.86
C VAL A 102 10.39 1.49 2.45
N GLY A 103 9.13 1.20 2.14
CA GLY A 103 8.67 0.90 0.80
C GLY A 103 8.33 2.14 -0.03
N TYR A 104 8.09 1.90 -1.32
CA TYR A 104 7.65 2.89 -2.31
C TYR A 104 6.56 2.27 -3.18
N GLN A 105 5.53 3.05 -3.54
CA GLN A 105 4.50 2.64 -4.50
C GLN A 105 4.20 3.81 -5.44
N ALA A 106 4.03 3.51 -6.73
CA ALA A 106 3.54 4.43 -7.75
C ALA A 106 2.56 3.70 -8.68
N GLY A 107 1.34 4.20 -8.87
CA GLY A 107 0.29 3.55 -9.66
C GLY A 107 -1.14 4.00 -9.31
N PRO A 108 -2.17 3.26 -9.77
CA PRO A 108 -3.58 3.62 -9.60
C PRO A 108 -4.07 3.61 -8.15
N HIS A 109 -3.26 3.11 -7.22
CA HIS A 109 -3.54 3.00 -5.80
C HIS A 109 -2.88 4.11 -4.95
N GLY A 110 -2.16 5.05 -5.59
CA GLY A 110 -1.51 6.17 -4.94
C GLY A 110 0.01 6.10 -5.05
N ASP A 111 0.62 7.29 -5.06
CA ASP A 111 2.02 7.52 -5.36
C ASP A 111 2.72 8.02 -4.08
N GLN A 112 3.29 7.09 -3.31
CA GLN A 112 3.53 7.22 -1.87
C GLN A 112 4.81 6.53 -1.37
N VAL A 113 5.37 7.04 -0.27
CA VAL A 113 6.51 6.44 0.46
C VAL A 113 5.98 5.86 1.78
N LEU A 114 6.22 4.57 2.06
CA LEU A 114 5.61 3.87 3.21
C LEU A 114 6.68 3.33 4.17
N ALA A 115 6.78 3.91 5.36
CA ALA A 115 7.54 3.31 6.46
C ALA A 115 6.70 2.27 7.22
N ARG A 116 7.27 1.09 7.50
CA ARG A 116 6.63 -0.02 8.23
C ARG A 116 7.47 -0.53 9.40
N GLY A 117 6.82 -0.75 10.54
CA GLY A 117 7.34 -1.53 11.66
C GLY A 117 6.89 -2.99 11.64
N THR A 118 7.11 -3.71 12.74
CA THR A 118 6.76 -5.13 12.89
C THR A 118 5.69 -5.36 13.96
N GLY A 119 4.73 -6.26 13.73
CA GLY A 119 3.87 -6.80 14.78
C GLY A 119 2.51 -7.30 14.33
N ASP A 120 1.70 -7.71 15.31
CA ASP A 120 0.26 -8.06 15.20
C ASP A 120 -0.57 -6.97 14.50
N LEU A 121 -0.17 -5.72 14.72
CA LEU A 121 -0.66 -4.49 14.12
C LEU A 121 0.60 -3.70 13.76
N GLU A 122 1.11 -3.89 12.56
CA GLU A 122 2.32 -3.20 12.10
C GLU A 122 2.13 -1.68 12.18
N PRO A 123 2.99 -0.95 12.92
CA PRO A 123 3.05 0.50 12.84
C PRO A 123 3.33 0.95 11.40
N ARG A 124 2.59 1.95 10.91
CA ARG A 124 2.71 2.45 9.53
C ARG A 124 2.73 3.96 9.50
N ILE A 125 3.59 4.53 8.64
CA ILE A 125 3.61 5.94 8.28
C ILE A 125 3.73 6.03 6.76
N ILE A 126 2.67 6.48 6.11
CA ILE A 126 2.59 6.82 4.69
C ILE A 126 2.96 8.29 4.53
N LEU A 127 3.73 8.63 3.50
CA LEU A 127 4.07 9.99 3.08
C LEU A 127 3.58 10.23 1.65
N SER A 128 2.75 11.27 1.50
CA SER A 128 2.17 11.74 0.23
C SER A 128 2.56 13.20 -0.04
N LEU A 129 2.53 13.62 -1.30
CA LEU A 129 2.78 15.00 -1.76
C LEU A 129 1.61 15.52 -2.62
N TYR A 130 1.48 16.85 -2.68
CA TYR A 130 0.45 17.59 -3.41
C TYR A 130 1.00 18.94 -3.91
N PRO A 131 0.63 19.44 -5.10
CA PRO A 131 1.18 20.69 -5.65
C PRO A 131 0.59 21.94 -4.98
N SER A 132 -0.58 21.76 -4.38
CA SER A 132 -1.39 22.74 -3.68
C SER A 132 -1.95 22.07 -2.43
N GLU A 133 -2.56 22.85 -1.56
CA GLU A 133 -3.32 22.32 -0.42
C GLU A 133 -4.50 21.50 -0.97
N PRO A 134 -4.68 20.22 -0.59
CA PRO A 134 -5.88 19.48 -0.93
C PRO A 134 -7.10 20.04 -0.21
N ASP A 135 -8.29 19.88 -0.78
CA ASP A 135 -9.53 20.23 -0.07
C ASP A 135 -9.69 19.34 1.20
N LEU A 136 -10.56 19.76 2.10
CA LEU A 136 -11.01 18.93 3.22
C LEU A 136 -12.15 18.03 2.73
N GLU A 137 -12.03 16.72 2.93
CA GLU A 137 -13.00 15.72 2.48
C GLU A 137 -13.69 15.00 3.67
N ASP A 138 -14.64 14.12 3.39
CA ASP A 138 -15.13 13.18 4.40
C ASP A 138 -14.13 12.03 4.58
N PHE A 139 -13.85 11.63 5.83
CA PHE A 139 -13.15 10.38 6.13
C PHE A 139 -13.96 9.16 5.63
N ALA A 140 -13.28 8.03 5.43
CA ALA A 140 -13.87 6.79 4.90
C ALA A 140 -14.98 6.17 5.78
N ASP A 141 -15.20 6.65 7.00
CA ASP A 141 -16.32 6.28 7.87
C ASP A 141 -17.50 7.27 7.86
N GLY A 142 -17.35 8.43 7.19
CA GLY A 142 -18.34 9.49 7.05
C GLY A 142 -18.20 10.67 8.01
N GLY A 143 -17.07 10.84 8.70
CA GLY A 143 -16.77 12.06 9.46
C GLY A 143 -16.18 13.18 8.59
N GLU A 144 -16.70 14.40 8.69
CA GLU A 144 -16.16 15.60 8.03
C GLU A 144 -14.75 15.92 8.57
N GLN A 145 -13.76 16.16 7.69
CA GLN A 145 -12.42 16.60 8.11
C GLN A 145 -12.44 18.07 8.57
N ILE A 146 -11.85 18.32 9.74
CA ILE A 146 -11.48 19.66 10.22
C ILE A 146 -9.98 19.75 10.49
N ALA A 147 -9.39 20.91 10.17
CA ALA A 147 -7.98 21.19 10.39
C ALA A 147 -7.74 21.75 11.81
N VAL A 148 -6.85 21.12 12.57
CA VAL A 148 -6.46 21.51 13.94
C VAL A 148 -4.95 21.79 13.98
N SER A 149 -4.52 22.97 14.41
CA SER A 149 -3.10 23.35 14.32
C SER A 149 -2.16 22.38 15.05
N ALA A 150 -1.11 21.92 14.36
CA ALA A 150 -0.17 20.92 14.86
C ALA A 150 1.09 21.52 15.53
N GLY A 151 1.25 22.84 15.45
CA GLY A 151 2.56 23.50 15.61
C GLY A 151 3.39 23.40 14.32
N PRO A 152 4.32 24.34 14.06
CA PRO A 152 4.91 24.50 12.73
C PRO A 152 6.02 23.50 12.43
N VAL A 153 5.85 22.67 11.39
CA VAL A 153 6.90 21.78 10.86
C VAL A 153 7.94 22.63 10.13
N ASN A 154 9.20 22.61 10.59
CA ASN A 154 10.31 23.41 10.05
C ASN A 154 9.99 24.91 9.85
N GLY A 155 9.13 25.48 10.71
CA GLY A 155 8.70 26.88 10.64
C GLY A 155 7.60 27.17 9.60
N ARG A 156 7.04 26.15 8.95
CA ARG A 156 5.91 26.26 8.00
C ARG A 156 4.57 25.92 8.67
N SER A 157 3.47 26.28 8.01
CA SER A 157 2.12 25.93 8.47
C SER A 157 1.92 24.42 8.50
N ALA A 158 1.30 23.90 9.56
CA ALA A 158 0.96 22.50 9.71
C ALA A 158 -0.29 22.30 10.58
N TYR A 159 -1.08 21.28 10.26
CA TYR A 159 -2.28 20.89 10.99
C TYR A 159 -2.52 19.39 10.95
N TRP A 160 -3.20 18.91 11.98
CA TRP A 160 -3.85 17.60 12.03
C TRP A 160 -5.18 17.66 11.28
N LEU A 161 -5.51 16.60 10.54
CA LEU A 161 -6.85 16.35 10.05
C LEU A 161 -7.56 15.40 11.00
N THR A 162 -8.67 15.85 11.56
CA THR A 162 -9.49 15.07 12.50
C THR A 162 -10.96 15.38 12.29
N HIS A 163 -11.87 14.51 12.73
CA HIS A 163 -13.30 14.80 12.82
C HIS A 163 -13.70 15.37 14.21
N ASN A 164 -12.73 15.51 15.12
CA ASN A 164 -12.94 15.94 16.51
C ASN A 164 -11.78 16.82 17.00
N ALA A 165 -12.02 18.11 17.24
CA ALA A 165 -10.99 19.03 17.71
C ALA A 165 -10.42 18.73 19.12
N ALA A 166 -11.03 17.79 19.86
CA ALA A 166 -10.53 17.28 21.14
C ALA A 166 -9.80 15.92 21.03
N ASP A 167 -9.61 15.40 19.81
CA ASP A 167 -8.81 14.22 19.48
C ASP A 167 -8.11 14.47 18.12
N PRO A 168 -6.94 15.15 18.09
CA PRO A 168 -6.24 15.45 16.85
C PRO A 168 -5.70 14.20 16.12
N LEU A 169 -5.73 13.02 16.75
CA LEU A 169 -5.10 11.80 16.24
C LEU A 169 -6.11 10.70 15.83
N ASN A 170 -7.41 10.96 15.91
CA ASN A 170 -8.53 10.04 15.60
C ASN A 170 -8.39 8.64 16.24
N ASP A 171 -8.36 8.52 17.57
CA ASP A 171 -8.19 7.25 18.32
C ASP A 171 -6.89 6.48 17.91
N GLY A 172 -5.95 7.12 17.20
CA GLY A 172 -4.69 6.56 16.68
C GLY A 172 -4.62 6.32 15.15
N ASP A 173 -5.52 6.94 14.36
CA ASP A 173 -5.49 6.99 12.89
C ASP A 173 -5.20 8.43 12.42
N SER A 174 -3.91 8.80 12.48
CA SER A 174 -3.46 10.20 12.51
C SER A 174 -3.08 10.72 11.13
N TRP A 175 -3.51 11.94 10.81
CA TRP A 175 -3.24 12.61 9.55
C TRP A 175 -2.60 13.99 9.81
N LEU A 176 -1.33 14.17 9.43
CA LEU A 176 -0.57 15.41 9.62
C LEU A 176 -0.24 16.02 8.26
N ARG A 177 -0.73 17.23 7.97
CA ARG A 177 -0.45 17.94 6.72
C ARG A 177 0.34 19.23 6.99
N TRP A 178 1.34 19.52 6.16
CA TRP A 178 2.16 20.73 6.27
C TRP A 178 2.65 21.26 4.92
N GLN A 179 2.96 22.55 4.86
CA GLN A 179 3.56 23.15 3.67
C GLN A 179 5.07 22.90 3.61
N THR A 180 5.57 22.50 2.45
CA THR A 180 6.99 22.28 2.17
C THR A 180 7.77 23.60 1.99
N PRO A 181 9.12 23.57 1.88
CA PRO A 181 9.92 24.79 1.66
C PRO A 181 9.64 25.51 0.33
N ASP A 182 9.33 24.75 -0.72
CA ASP A 182 9.07 25.20 -2.09
C ASP A 182 7.60 25.56 -2.36
N GLY A 183 6.67 25.16 -1.48
CA GLY A 183 5.27 25.59 -1.48
C GLY A 183 4.25 24.50 -1.82
N GLN A 184 4.72 23.31 -2.20
CA GLN A 184 3.92 22.06 -2.18
C GLN A 184 3.37 21.79 -0.76
N TRP A 185 2.48 20.80 -0.68
CA TRP A 185 2.01 20.27 0.59
C TRP A 185 2.40 18.80 0.72
N ALA A 186 2.82 18.42 1.92
CA ALA A 186 3.13 17.06 2.29
C ALA A 186 2.17 16.58 3.38
N GLU A 187 1.90 15.28 3.39
CA GLU A 187 0.96 14.66 4.32
C GLU A 187 1.55 13.34 4.85
N LEU A 188 1.46 13.13 6.17
CA LEU A 188 1.69 11.84 6.82
C LEU A 188 0.34 11.24 7.20
N HIS A 189 0.02 10.05 6.68
CA HIS A 189 -1.03 9.18 7.24
C HIS A 189 -0.36 8.10 8.09
N ALA A 190 -0.65 8.06 9.38
CA ALA A 190 0.06 7.24 10.35
C ALA A 190 -0.88 6.51 11.31
N TYR A 191 -0.72 5.20 11.42
CA TYR A 191 -1.61 4.34 12.20
C TYR A 191 -0.90 3.14 12.83
N TYR A 192 -1.56 2.55 13.83
CA TYR A 192 -1.06 1.42 14.63
C TYR A 192 0.29 1.67 15.35
N LEU A 193 0.65 2.93 15.61
CA LEU A 193 1.92 3.31 16.24
C LEU A 193 2.18 2.63 17.60
N GLY A 194 1.11 2.35 18.35
CA GLY A 194 1.19 1.66 19.66
C GLY A 194 1.63 2.54 20.83
N LEU A 195 1.91 3.82 20.56
CA LEU A 195 2.32 4.86 21.51
C LEU A 195 1.07 5.52 22.15
N ASP A 196 1.27 6.42 23.13
CA ASP A 196 0.19 7.31 23.58
C ASP A 196 0.03 8.55 22.68
N GLU A 197 -1.00 9.37 22.92
CA GLU A 197 -1.31 10.54 22.08
C GLU A 197 -0.19 11.62 22.14
N PRO A 198 0.30 12.07 23.31
CA PRO A 198 1.47 12.96 23.39
C PRO A 198 2.73 12.42 22.69
N GLU A 199 3.05 11.13 22.87
CA GLU A 199 4.23 10.52 22.25
C GLU A 199 4.07 10.40 20.73
N SER A 200 2.89 10.00 20.26
CA SER A 200 2.54 9.95 18.83
C SER A 200 2.65 11.32 18.17
N THR A 201 2.11 12.38 18.80
CA THR A 201 2.23 13.77 18.34
C THR A 201 3.70 14.17 18.16
N LEU A 202 4.55 13.92 19.16
CA LEU A 202 5.97 14.27 19.11
C LEU A 202 6.74 13.47 18.05
N VAL A 203 6.47 12.16 17.93
CA VAL A 203 7.10 11.30 16.92
C VAL A 203 6.75 11.75 15.50
N LEU A 204 5.47 11.97 15.19
CA LEU A 204 5.03 12.34 13.84
C LEU A 204 5.53 13.74 13.43
N LEU A 205 5.55 14.71 14.34
CA LEU A 205 6.17 16.01 14.10
C LEU A 205 7.68 15.88 13.83
N HIS A 206 8.38 14.96 14.50
CA HIS A 206 9.81 14.73 14.25
C HIS A 206 10.06 14.04 12.91
N VAL A 207 9.22 13.07 12.51
CA VAL A 207 9.28 12.45 11.17
C VAL A 207 9.03 13.51 10.09
N ALA A 208 7.97 14.31 10.21
CA ALA A 208 7.63 15.36 9.25
C ALA A 208 8.74 16.43 9.13
N ALA A 209 9.35 16.82 10.25
CA ALA A 209 10.51 17.73 10.24
C ALA A 209 11.77 17.11 9.58
N GLY A 210 11.86 15.77 9.55
CA GLY A 210 12.92 15.02 8.89
C GLY A 210 12.66 14.67 7.42
N VAL A 211 11.49 14.97 6.84
CA VAL A 211 11.20 14.68 5.43
C VAL A 211 12.08 15.54 4.50
N ARG A 212 12.68 14.88 3.50
CA ARG A 212 13.35 15.50 2.36
C ARG A 212 12.45 15.45 1.14
N ILE A 213 12.52 16.49 0.32
CA ILE A 213 11.85 16.60 -0.98
C ILE A 213 12.96 16.60 -2.03
N ASP A 214 13.14 15.47 -2.72
CA ASP A 214 14.23 15.21 -3.64
C ASP A 214 13.86 14.13 -4.68
N GLU A 215 14.07 14.42 -5.97
CA GLU A 215 13.93 13.44 -7.05
C GLU A 215 15.05 12.38 -6.96
N GLN A 216 14.72 11.17 -6.52
CA GLN A 216 15.65 10.06 -6.39
C GLN A 216 15.14 8.80 -7.13
N PRO A 217 15.88 8.25 -8.12
CA PRO A 217 15.55 6.96 -8.70
C PRO A 217 15.73 5.83 -7.67
N VAL A 218 14.71 5.01 -7.49
CA VAL A 218 14.74 3.88 -6.55
C VAL A 218 15.57 2.74 -7.15
N ALA A 219 16.58 2.25 -6.44
CA ALA A 219 17.35 1.09 -6.89
C ALA A 219 16.51 -0.19 -6.72
N LEU A 220 16.50 -1.08 -7.73
CA LEU A 220 15.70 -2.32 -7.72
C LEU A 220 16.57 -3.58 -7.89
N PRO A 221 16.11 -4.75 -7.37
CA PRO A 221 16.80 -6.06 -7.40
C PRO A 221 16.98 -6.71 -8.77
N ILE A 222 16.54 -6.08 -9.86
CA ILE A 222 16.52 -6.68 -11.21
C ILE A 222 16.93 -5.69 -12.29
N HIS A 223 17.40 -6.24 -13.40
CA HIS A 223 17.57 -5.54 -14.68
C HIS A 223 16.84 -6.33 -15.79
N ILE A 224 16.13 -5.65 -16.68
CA ILE A 224 15.27 -6.21 -17.72
C ILE A 224 15.78 -5.73 -19.09
N SER A 225 16.46 -6.62 -19.81
CA SER A 225 17.02 -6.35 -21.14
C SER A 225 15.98 -6.55 -22.25
N ASP A 226 16.05 -5.75 -23.32
CA ASP A 226 15.22 -5.91 -24.53
C ASP A 226 13.70 -6.05 -24.23
N LEU A 227 13.16 -5.22 -23.33
CA LEU A 227 11.73 -5.17 -23.05
C LEU A 227 10.97 -4.61 -24.28
N PRO A 228 9.93 -5.29 -24.82
CA PRO A 228 9.23 -4.82 -26.02
C PRO A 228 8.53 -3.47 -25.82
N SER A 229 8.53 -2.64 -26.86
CA SER A 229 8.06 -1.25 -26.80
C SER A 229 6.54 -1.08 -26.64
N ASP A 230 5.77 -2.17 -26.58
CA ASP A 230 4.33 -2.18 -26.25
C ASP A 230 4.04 -2.44 -24.76
N PHE A 231 5.03 -2.93 -23.99
CA PHE A 231 4.92 -3.02 -22.53
C PHE A 231 4.92 -1.60 -21.95
N ARG A 232 3.86 -1.23 -21.26
CA ARG A 232 3.77 0.04 -20.50
C ARG A 232 3.61 -0.25 -19.03
N ILE A 233 4.48 0.28 -18.19
CA ILE A 233 4.28 0.12 -16.75
C ILE A 233 3.04 0.89 -16.30
N ARG A 234 2.30 0.30 -15.36
CA ARG A 234 1.02 0.78 -14.83
C ARG A 234 1.06 0.96 -13.32
N GLU A 235 1.85 0.15 -12.63
CA GLU A 235 2.14 0.27 -11.21
C GLU A 235 3.49 -0.37 -10.90
N ALA A 236 4.21 0.17 -9.91
CA ALA A 236 5.46 -0.36 -9.39
C ALA A 236 5.50 -0.17 -7.87
N SER A 237 5.72 -1.27 -7.15
CA SER A 237 5.55 -1.33 -5.69
C SER A 237 6.71 -2.13 -5.08
N LEU A 238 7.60 -1.44 -4.36
CA LEU A 238 8.68 -2.04 -3.57
C LEU A 238 8.27 -2.00 -2.09
N TRP A 239 7.87 -3.13 -1.53
CA TRP A 239 7.45 -3.26 -0.14
C TRP A 239 8.63 -3.64 0.75
N ARG A 240 8.86 -2.89 1.83
CA ARG A 240 9.87 -3.21 2.86
C ARG A 240 9.25 -3.02 4.26
N PRO A 241 9.03 -4.09 5.06
CA PRO A 241 9.24 -5.50 4.72
C PRO A 241 8.27 -5.98 3.61
N GLN A 242 8.33 -7.26 3.24
CA GLN A 242 7.36 -7.91 2.35
C GLN A 242 5.90 -7.68 2.81
N LEU A 243 4.92 -7.61 1.89
CA LEU A 243 3.50 -7.50 2.30
C LEU A 243 2.94 -8.84 2.74
N GLU A 244 3.15 -9.89 1.93
CA GLU A 244 2.67 -11.24 2.18
C GLU A 244 3.83 -12.23 2.29
N GLY A 245 4.14 -12.69 3.50
CA GLY A 245 5.16 -13.72 3.74
C GLY A 245 6.07 -13.40 4.92
N THR A 246 7.36 -13.63 4.74
CA THR A 246 8.40 -13.49 5.79
C THR A 246 9.67 -12.79 5.31
N GLY A 247 9.66 -12.23 4.10
CA GLY A 247 10.81 -11.62 3.45
C GLY A 247 11.13 -10.20 3.93
N ALA A 248 12.41 -9.86 3.84
CA ALA A 248 12.89 -8.50 4.11
C ALA A 248 12.33 -7.46 3.12
N TRP A 249 11.89 -7.88 1.93
CA TRP A 249 11.29 -7.02 0.91
C TRP A 249 10.51 -7.83 -0.15
N GLU A 250 9.75 -7.13 -0.98
CA GLU A 250 9.04 -7.64 -2.16
C GLU A 250 8.95 -6.54 -3.23
N LEU A 251 9.18 -6.88 -4.51
CA LEU A 251 8.99 -5.98 -5.65
C LEU A 251 7.90 -6.53 -6.56
N GLN A 252 6.90 -5.71 -6.86
CA GLN A 252 5.90 -5.94 -7.89
C GLN A 252 6.02 -4.87 -8.98
N LEU A 253 6.10 -5.29 -10.26
CA LEU A 253 6.00 -4.41 -11.43
C LEU A 253 4.83 -4.87 -12.30
N PHE A 254 3.82 -4.02 -12.45
CA PHE A 254 2.62 -4.30 -13.25
C PHE A 254 2.70 -3.58 -14.59
N TYR A 255 2.71 -4.33 -15.69
CA TYR A 255 2.70 -3.83 -17.05
C TYR A 255 1.33 -4.04 -17.71
N SER A 256 0.92 -3.10 -18.56
CA SER A 256 -0.09 -3.32 -19.59
C SER A 256 0.61 -3.78 -20.86
N VAL A 257 0.11 -4.87 -21.45
CA VAL A 257 0.66 -5.55 -22.63
C VAL A 257 -0.51 -5.93 -23.53
N GLY A 258 -0.67 -5.25 -24.66
CA GLY A 258 -1.81 -5.47 -25.58
C GLY A 258 -3.20 -5.25 -24.96
N GLY A 259 -3.30 -4.56 -23.82
CA GLY A 259 -4.54 -4.36 -23.06
C GLY A 259 -4.76 -5.32 -21.89
N SER A 260 -4.00 -6.41 -21.80
CA SER A 260 -3.97 -7.29 -20.62
C SER A 260 -2.93 -6.82 -19.60
N GLN A 261 -3.05 -7.27 -18.35
CA GLN A 261 -2.09 -6.97 -17.28
C GLN A 261 -1.08 -8.13 -17.10
N VAL A 262 0.20 -7.80 -17.02
CA VAL A 262 1.31 -8.72 -16.73
C VAL A 262 2.03 -8.22 -15.48
N LEU A 263 2.09 -9.03 -14.43
CA LEU A 263 2.81 -8.77 -13.19
C LEU A 263 4.14 -9.52 -13.19
N ILE A 264 5.22 -8.81 -12.88
CA ILE A 264 6.50 -9.38 -12.44
C ILE A 264 6.55 -9.24 -10.90
N ASP A 265 6.50 -10.36 -10.19
CA ASP A 265 6.66 -10.44 -8.72
C ASP A 265 8.07 -10.99 -8.41
N VAL A 266 8.80 -10.34 -7.51
CA VAL A 266 10.18 -10.67 -7.15
C VAL A 266 10.33 -10.57 -5.63
N SER A 267 10.91 -11.59 -5.02
CA SER A 267 11.20 -11.59 -3.58
C SER A 267 12.42 -12.45 -3.23
N PRO A 268 13.02 -12.32 -2.03
CA PRO A 268 14.07 -13.22 -1.58
C PRO A 268 13.56 -14.67 -1.53
N GLN A 269 14.40 -15.62 -1.97
CA GLN A 269 13.99 -17.00 -2.22
C GLN A 269 13.41 -17.69 -0.97
N GLY A 270 12.25 -18.33 -1.12
CA GLY A 270 11.56 -19.09 -0.09
C GLY A 270 10.74 -18.25 0.90
N THR A 271 10.66 -16.94 0.73
CA THR A 271 9.90 -16.04 1.63
C THR A 271 8.39 -16.04 1.34
N LYS A 272 8.03 -16.33 0.09
CA LYS A 272 6.65 -16.42 -0.43
C LYS A 272 6.30 -17.83 -0.89
N ARG A 273 5.00 -18.08 -1.06
CA ARG A 273 4.48 -19.22 -1.82
C ARG A 273 4.39 -18.87 -3.30
N GLU A 274 4.80 -19.80 -4.16
CA GLU A 274 4.69 -19.68 -5.62
C GLU A 274 3.22 -19.40 -6.06
N PRO A 275 2.93 -18.34 -6.83
CA PRO A 275 1.56 -17.97 -7.19
C PRO A 275 0.93 -19.00 -8.15
N PRO A 276 -0.37 -19.32 -8.02
CA PRO A 276 -1.03 -20.25 -8.92
C PRO A 276 -1.13 -19.66 -10.33
N LYS A 277 -0.70 -20.43 -11.34
CA LYS A 277 -0.60 -20.03 -12.76
C LYS A 277 0.49 -18.99 -13.08
N ALA A 278 1.40 -18.68 -12.15
CA ALA A 278 2.63 -18.00 -12.51
C ALA A 278 3.56 -18.94 -13.32
N SER A 279 4.41 -18.36 -14.16
CA SER A 279 5.70 -18.97 -14.50
C SER A 279 6.74 -18.40 -13.56
N CYS A 280 7.56 -19.25 -12.94
CA CYS A 280 8.55 -18.80 -11.96
C CYS A 280 9.94 -19.42 -12.20
N THR A 281 10.98 -18.69 -11.82
CA THR A 281 12.38 -19.15 -11.81
C THR A 281 13.09 -18.71 -10.54
N ARG A 282 14.24 -19.32 -10.26
CA ARG A 282 15.06 -19.04 -9.07
C ARG A 282 16.45 -18.64 -9.51
N ALA A 283 16.83 -17.39 -9.25
CA ALA A 283 18.10 -16.84 -9.71
C ALA A 283 18.71 -15.90 -8.65
N ASN A 284 20.00 -16.09 -8.38
CA ASN A 284 20.81 -15.24 -7.50
C ASN A 284 20.24 -15.06 -6.06
N GLY A 285 19.50 -16.04 -5.56
CA GLY A 285 18.85 -15.99 -4.24
C GLY A 285 17.48 -15.30 -4.23
N LEU A 286 16.89 -15.03 -5.39
CA LEU A 286 15.51 -14.53 -5.54
C LEU A 286 14.59 -15.59 -6.15
N ASP A 287 13.34 -15.61 -5.70
CA ASP A 287 12.21 -16.13 -6.49
C ASP A 287 11.74 -15.00 -7.43
N LEU A 288 11.63 -15.28 -8.74
CA LEU A 288 11.10 -14.35 -9.74
C LEU A 288 9.93 -15.02 -10.47
N CYS A 289 8.77 -14.36 -10.53
CA CYS A 289 7.54 -14.90 -11.09
C CYS A 289 6.90 -13.91 -12.06
N VAL A 290 6.45 -14.40 -13.22
CA VAL A 290 5.61 -13.68 -14.17
C VAL A 290 4.19 -14.25 -14.12
N GLN A 291 3.19 -13.38 -13.99
CA GLN A 291 1.77 -13.69 -13.96
C GLN A 291 1.04 -12.85 -15.01
N ASP A 292 0.12 -13.43 -15.77
CA ASP A 292 -0.71 -12.71 -16.74
C ASP A 292 -2.22 -12.89 -16.47
N ALA A 293 -2.91 -11.76 -16.31
CA ALA A 293 -4.33 -11.72 -15.97
C ALA A 293 -5.21 -11.96 -17.20
N GLY A 294 -5.61 -13.21 -17.41
CA GLY A 294 -6.58 -13.60 -18.46
C GLY A 294 -6.02 -14.49 -19.57
N GLY A 295 -4.74 -14.88 -19.50
CA GLY A 295 -4.06 -15.64 -20.55
C GLY A 295 -3.23 -14.74 -21.46
N HIS A 296 -2.21 -15.34 -22.08
CA HIS A 296 -1.06 -14.60 -22.60
C HIS A 296 -1.48 -13.63 -23.73
N PRO A 297 -1.30 -12.30 -23.56
CA PRO A 297 -1.63 -11.35 -24.61
C PRO A 297 -0.70 -11.56 -25.82
N PRO A 298 -1.15 -11.27 -27.07
CA PRO A 298 -0.38 -11.58 -28.27
C PRO A 298 1.08 -11.08 -28.28
N PRO A 299 1.45 -9.89 -27.73
CA PRO A 299 2.84 -9.47 -27.66
C PRO A 299 3.70 -10.28 -26.68
N LEU A 300 3.13 -10.74 -25.55
CA LEU A 300 3.82 -11.65 -24.63
C LEU A 300 4.05 -13.01 -25.30
N VAL A 301 3.07 -13.51 -26.05
CA VAL A 301 3.24 -14.72 -26.88
C VAL A 301 4.31 -14.51 -27.95
N ALA A 302 4.36 -13.33 -28.58
CA ALA A 302 5.32 -13.02 -29.65
C ALA A 302 6.80 -13.01 -29.18
N ILE A 303 7.08 -12.74 -27.90
CA ILE A 303 8.44 -12.91 -27.34
C ILE A 303 8.73 -14.32 -26.83
N GLY A 304 7.76 -15.23 -26.80
CA GLY A 304 7.90 -16.60 -26.33
C GLY A 304 7.21 -16.92 -25.00
N GLY A 305 6.30 -16.07 -24.52
CA GLY A 305 5.52 -16.29 -23.29
C GLY A 305 6.18 -15.77 -22.00
N PRO A 306 5.53 -15.99 -20.84
CA PRO A 306 6.06 -15.63 -19.52
C PRO A 306 7.49 -16.11 -19.25
N GLU A 307 7.83 -17.32 -19.68
CA GLU A 307 9.16 -17.92 -19.49
C GLU A 307 10.24 -17.19 -20.31
N ALA A 308 9.89 -16.71 -21.50
CA ALA A 308 10.79 -15.89 -22.33
C ALA A 308 10.88 -14.43 -21.85
N LEU A 309 9.90 -13.95 -21.08
CA LEU A 309 10.03 -12.70 -20.33
C LEU A 309 10.96 -12.90 -19.11
N LEU A 310 10.82 -13.98 -18.34
CA LEU A 310 11.77 -14.34 -17.27
C LEU A 310 13.21 -14.45 -17.78
N GLY A 311 13.41 -15.00 -18.98
CA GLY A 311 14.72 -15.07 -19.65
C GLY A 311 15.37 -13.72 -19.97
N ARG A 312 14.65 -12.60 -19.85
CA ARG A 312 15.15 -11.22 -19.99
C ARG A 312 15.48 -10.56 -18.65
N ILE A 313 15.15 -11.19 -17.53
CA ILE A 313 15.31 -10.61 -16.19
C ILE A 313 16.62 -11.11 -15.56
N THR A 314 17.61 -10.22 -15.47
CA THR A 314 18.83 -10.43 -14.70
C THR A 314 18.58 -10.14 -13.23
N SER A 315 18.68 -11.17 -12.39
CA SER A 315 18.58 -11.06 -10.92
C SER A 315 19.88 -10.53 -10.32
N LEU A 316 19.80 -9.41 -9.59
CA LEU A 316 20.94 -8.78 -8.91
C LEU A 316 21.12 -9.30 -7.47
N GLY A 317 20.16 -10.09 -6.96
CA GLY A 317 20.21 -10.73 -5.66
C GLY A 317 19.55 -9.93 -4.51
N PRO A 318 19.52 -10.51 -3.30
CA PRO A 318 18.74 -9.97 -2.18
C PRO A 318 19.39 -8.80 -1.43
N ASP A 319 20.65 -8.48 -1.74
CA ASP A 319 21.44 -7.41 -1.13
C ASP A 319 21.24 -6.08 -1.87
N GLU A 320 20.66 -5.09 -1.18
CA GLU A 320 20.35 -3.78 -1.74
C GLU A 320 21.57 -3.02 -2.26
N HIS A 321 22.78 -3.32 -1.75
CA HIS A 321 24.02 -2.69 -2.22
C HIS A 321 24.41 -3.06 -3.66
N HIS A 322 23.79 -4.10 -4.24
CA HIS A 322 24.00 -4.55 -5.61
C HIS A 322 22.86 -4.15 -6.57
N TRP A 323 21.85 -3.41 -6.08
CA TRP A 323 20.67 -3.04 -6.87
C TRP A 323 20.94 -1.93 -7.88
N THR A 324 20.17 -1.91 -8.96
CA THR A 324 20.37 -0.97 -10.07
C THR A 324 19.31 0.12 -10.11
N THR A 325 19.72 1.35 -10.41
CA THR A 325 18.80 2.42 -10.85
C THR A 325 18.57 2.41 -12.36
N ARG A 326 19.23 1.51 -13.11
CA ARG A 326 19.05 1.30 -14.55
C ARG A 326 18.40 -0.07 -14.80
N VAL A 327 17.13 -0.15 -14.43
CA VAL A 327 16.30 -1.36 -14.41
C VAL A 327 15.89 -1.80 -15.82
N ILE A 328 15.69 -0.89 -16.77
CA ILE A 328 15.26 -1.20 -18.13
C ILE A 328 16.32 -0.78 -19.16
N GLY A 329 16.54 -1.63 -20.18
CA GLY A 329 17.24 -1.32 -21.44
C GLY A 329 18.70 -1.73 -21.49
#